data_AF-A0A927YC98-F1
#
_entry.id   AF-A0A927YC98-F1
#
_cell.length_a   1.000
_cell.length_b   1.000
_cell.length_c   1.000
_cell.angle_alpha   90.00
_cell.angle_beta   90.00
_cell.angle_gamma   90.00
#
_symmetry.space_group_name_H-M   'P 1'
#
loop_
_entity.id
_entity.type
_entity.pdbx_description
1 polymer ?
#
loop_
_entity_poly.entity_id
_entity_poly.type
_entity_poly.pdbx_seq_one_letter_code
_entity_poly.pdbx_strand_id
1 'polypeptide(L)' 'MEEESKKQDWDNVELYVDGHPSTQDEIAAICRVSEEYSYMADFVIDDEGFLKEIRYDRILITE' A
#
# COMPACT_ATOMS: atom_id res chain seq x y z
N MET A 1 -31.02 8.55 -10.19
CA MET A 1 -30.34 7.56 -9.34
C MET A 1 -29.19 8.32 -8.70
N GLU A 2 -29.31 8.65 -7.41
CA GLU A 2 -28.20 9.24 -6.66
C GLU A 2 -27.23 8.10 -6.35
N GLU A 3 -26.04 8.16 -6.94
CA GLU A 3 -24.95 7.25 -6.62
C GLU A 3 -24.36 7.75 -5.29
N GLU A 4 -24.70 7.10 -4.18
CA GLU A 4 -24.08 7.39 -2.89
C GLU A 4 -22.60 6.98 -2.98
N SER A 5 -21.70 7.96 -3.13
CA SER A 5 -20.25 7.75 -3.05
C SER A 5 -19.88 7.24 -1.66
N LYS A 6 -19.69 5.94 -1.57
CA LYS A 6 -19.02 5.23 -0.48
C LYS A 6 -17.68 5.92 -0.16
N LYS A 7 -17.49 6.37 1.09
CA LYS A 7 -16.25 7.02 1.54
C LYS A 7 -15.24 5.98 1.99
N GLN A 8 -14.03 6.02 1.40
CA GLN A 8 -12.91 5.22 1.84
C GLN A 8 -12.49 5.61 3.26
N ASP A 9 -12.39 4.61 4.14
CA ASP A 9 -11.76 4.74 5.44
C ASP A 9 -10.29 4.32 5.31
N TRP A 10 -9.37 5.25 5.52
CA TRP A 10 -7.93 5.00 5.38
C TRP A 10 -7.30 4.46 6.67
N ASP A 11 -7.95 4.64 7.82
CA ASP A 11 -7.46 4.14 9.12
C ASP A 11 -7.59 2.61 9.23
N ASN A 12 -8.48 2.01 8.44
CA ASN A 12 -8.70 0.56 8.38
C ASN A 12 -7.89 -0.14 7.26
N VAL A 13 -7.04 0.58 6.54
CA VAL A 13 -6.20 -0.02 5.49
C VAL A 13 -4.96 -0.66 6.11
N GLU A 14 -4.81 -1.97 5.91
CA GLU A 14 -3.64 -2.70 6.38
C GLU A 14 -2.45 -2.50 5.41
N LEU A 15 -1.26 -2.34 5.97
CA LEU A 15 -0.05 -2.08 5.19
C LEU A 15 0.94 -3.22 5.38
N TYR A 16 1.55 -3.66 4.28
CA TYR A 16 2.51 -4.75 4.28
C TYR A 16 3.76 -4.38 3.49
N VAL A 17 4.94 -4.79 3.97
CA VAL A 17 6.21 -4.69 3.26
C VAL A 17 6.88 -6.06 3.23
N ASP A 18 7.22 -6.55 2.04
CA ASP A 18 7.83 -7.87 1.84
C ASP A 18 7.06 -8.98 2.60
N GLY A 19 5.72 -8.90 2.58
CA GLY A 19 4.81 -9.83 3.27
C GLY A 19 4.65 -9.64 4.80
N HIS A 20 5.29 -8.65 5.41
CA HIS A 20 5.19 -8.38 6.85
C HIS A 20 4.29 -7.19 7.14
N PRO A 21 3.40 -7.24 8.16
CA PRO A 21 2.61 -6.09 8.58
C PRO A 21 3.53 -4.92 8.93
N SER A 22 3.17 -3.73 8.47
CA SER A 22 4.00 -2.54 8.60
C SER A 22 3.14 -1.31 8.86
N THR A 23 3.80 -0.20 9.21
CA THR A 23 3.16 1.08 9.51
C THR A 23 3.45 2.13 8.44
N GLN A 24 2.65 3.20 8.43
CA GLN A 24 2.88 4.33 7.52
C GLN A 24 4.27 4.95 7.71
N ASP A 25 4.74 5.07 8.95
CA ASP A 25 6.08 5.58 9.27
C ASP A 25 7.20 4.67 8.72
N GLU A 26 7.05 3.36 8.85
CA GLU A 26 8.01 2.40 8.29
C GLU A 26 8.07 2.52 6.77
N ILE A 27 6.93 2.48 6.08
CA ILE A 27 6.88 2.64 4.61
C ILE A 27 7.52 3.97 4.19
N ALA A 28 7.22 5.06 4.90
CA ALA A 28 7.79 6.37 4.60
C ALA A 28 9.31 6.45 4.85
N ALA A 29 9.85 5.66 5.78
CA ALA A 29 11.28 5.55 6.01
C ALA A 29 11.96 4.74 4.90
N ILE A 30 11.34 3.64 4.49
CA ILE A 30 11.89 2.73 3.47
C ILE A 30 11.89 3.40 2.08
N CYS A 31 10.80 4.07 1.70
CA CYS A 31 10.67 4.80 0.44
C CYS A 31 11.60 6.02 0.35
N ARG A 32 12.08 6.57 1.48
CA ARG A 32 12.95 7.75 1.50
C ARG A 32 14.41 7.46 1.18
N VAL A 33 14.87 6.22 1.29
CA VAL A 33 16.31 5.92 1.46
C VAL A 33 16.91 5.05 0.33
N SER A 34 16.15 4.53 -0.63
CA SER A 34 16.73 3.61 -1.64
C SER A 34 16.99 4.26 -3.00
N GLU A 35 18.27 4.43 -3.33
CA GLU A 35 18.75 4.58 -4.72
C GLU A 35 18.88 3.21 -5.43
N GLU A 36 19.02 2.10 -4.68
CA GLU A 36 19.24 0.75 -5.23
C GLU A 36 17.96 -0.12 -5.40
N TYR A 37 16.86 0.26 -4.73
CA TYR A 37 15.63 -0.53 -4.70
C TYR A 37 14.41 0.37 -4.96
N SER A 38 13.46 -0.13 -5.73
CA SER A 38 12.12 0.47 -5.81
C SER A 38 11.12 -0.41 -5.07
N TYR A 39 10.01 0.16 -4.64
CA TYR A 39 8.91 -0.58 -4.04
C TYR A 39 7.69 -0.46 -4.93
N MET A 40 7.15 -1.59 -5.38
CA MET A 40 5.89 -1.61 -6.11
C MET A 40 4.74 -1.84 -5.13
N ALA A 41 3.69 -1.03 -5.26
CA ALA A 41 2.50 -1.13 -4.43
C ALA A 41 1.40 -1.91 -5.16
N ASP A 42 0.97 -3.01 -4.56
CA ASP A 42 -0.22 -3.75 -4.95
C ASP A 42 -1.40 -3.37 -4.07
N PHE A 43 -2.53 -3.01 -4.70
CA PHE A 43 -3.76 -2.58 -4.03
C PHE A 43 -4.77 -3.72 -3.99
N VAL A 44 -5.14 -4.13 -2.79
CA VAL A 44 -6.17 -5.16 -2.57
C VAL A 44 -7.46 -4.48 -2.15
N ILE A 45 -8.50 -4.63 -2.97
CA ILE A 45 -9.85 -4.13 -2.71
C ILE A 45 -10.72 -5.24 -2.11
N ASP A 46 -11.63 -4.86 -1.22
CA ASP A 46 -12.65 -5.75 -0.67
C ASP A 46 -13.85 -5.94 -1.61
N ASP A 47 -14.80 -6.77 -1.18
CA ASP A 47 -16.03 -7.06 -1.93
C ASP A 47 -16.95 -5.85 -2.09
N GLU A 48 -16.75 -4.80 -1.28
CA GLU A 48 -17.50 -3.56 -1.31
C GLU A 48 -16.86 -2.50 -2.21
N GLY A 49 -15.68 -2.79 -2.77
CA GLY A 49 -14.91 -1.90 -3.63
C GLY A 49 -14.00 -0.92 -2.87
N PHE A 50 -13.80 -1.10 -1.56
CA PHE A 50 -12.89 -0.30 -0.76
C PHE A 50 -11.51 -0.90 -0.71
N LEU A 51 -10.50 -0.03 -0.61
CA LEU A 51 -9.14 -0.47 -0.37
C LEU A 51 -9.06 -1.10 1.03
N LYS A 52 -8.57 -2.33 1.08
CA LYS A 52 -8.40 -3.10 2.30
C LYS A 52 -6.93 -3.23 2.69
N GLU A 53 -6.06 -3.50 1.70
CA GLU A 53 -4.64 -3.72 1.96
C GLU A 53 -3.79 -3.05 0.88
N ILE A 54 -2.63 -2.53 1.29
CA ILE A 54 -1.55 -2.12 0.38
C ILE A 54 -0.32 -2.95 0.69
N ARG A 55 0.22 -3.61 -0.34
CA ARG A 55 1.39 -4.47 -0.21
C ARG A 55 2.54 -3.86 -1.00
N TYR A 56 3.67 -3.65 -0.35
CA TYR A 56 4.88 -3.13 -0.95
C TYR A 56 5.88 -4.26 -1.13
N ASP A 57 6.18 -4.59 -2.38
CA ASP A 57 7.22 -5.54 -2.73
C ASP A 57 8.47 -4.82 -3.20
N ARG A 58 9.61 -5.22 -2.64
CA ARG A 58 10.90 -4.67 -3.04
C ARG A 58 11.33 -5.24 -4.39
N ILE A 59 11.63 -4.34 -5.32
CA ILE A 59 12.21 -4.68 -6.61
C ILE A 59 13.63 -4.12 -6.72
N LEU A 60 14.54 -4.97 -7.18
CA LEU A 60 15.89 -4.56 -7.55
C LEU A 60 15.81 -3.72 -8.82
N ILE A 61 16.35 -2.51 -8.77
CA ILE A 61 16.56 -1.72 -9.98
C ILE A 61 17.85 -2.24 -10.60
N THR A 62 17.73 -3.11 -11.60
CA THR A 62 18.89 -3.50 -12.41
C THR A 62 19.07 -2.49 -13.53
N GLU A 63 20.24 -1.83 -13.56
CA GLU A 63 20.69 -0.95 -14.65
C GLU A 63 20.82 -1.67 -16.01
#